data_AF-A0A538DSQ8-F1
#
_entry.id   AF-A0A538DSQ8-F1
#
_cell.length_a   1.000
_cell.length_b   1.000
_cell.length_c   1.000
_cell.angle_alpha   90.00
_cell.angle_beta   90.00
_cell.angle_gamma   90.00
#
_symmetry.space_group_name_H-M   'P 1'
#
loop_
_entity.id
_entity.type
_entity.pdbx_description
1 polymer ?
#
loop_
_entity_poly.entity_id
_entity_poly.type
_entity_poly.pdbx_seq_one_letter_code
_entity_poly.pdbx_strand_id
1 'polypeptide(L)'
;MIRIAVATALAAVALVAVPTARGGGGHYVLDGGTPAERHAVVAALEASSFDWNLVPAVITFHIVRGADAFAIQGEIWLDADLLDAGRFAWGVVQHEYAHQVDYFSFDDRLRARFLKLMKPTSPQDESAAVSPRRFRAALDAALGKAVRKR
;
A
#
# COMPACT_ATOMS: atom_id res chain seq x y z
N MET A 1 50.00 -8.09 10.74
CA MET A 1 49.08 -9.11 10.19
C MET A 1 47.92 -9.46 11.14
N ILE A 2 47.29 -8.48 11.82
CA ILE A 2 46.11 -8.71 12.70
C ILE A 2 45.11 -7.53 12.56
N ARG A 3 44.97 -6.97 11.35
CA ARG A 3 43.95 -5.93 11.08
C ARG A 3 43.09 -6.21 9.84
N ILE A 4 43.38 -7.30 9.14
CA ILE A 4 42.60 -7.79 7.98
C ILE A 4 41.49 -8.76 8.46
N ALA A 5 41.46 -9.16 9.73
CA ALA A 5 40.46 -10.08 10.27
C ALA A 5 39.17 -9.41 10.81
N VAL A 6 39.06 -8.08 10.77
CA VAL A 6 37.84 -7.36 11.23
C VAL A 6 36.85 -7.16 10.06
N ALA A 7 37.29 -7.27 8.81
CA ALA A 7 36.46 -7.08 7.63
C ALA A 7 35.46 -8.23 7.37
N THR A 8 35.62 -9.39 8.00
CA THR A 8 34.77 -10.58 7.78
C THR A 8 33.67 -10.76 8.84
N ALA A 9 33.72 -10.07 9.98
CA ALA A 9 32.71 -10.24 11.03
C ALA A 9 31.46 -9.35 10.85
N LEU A 10 31.56 -8.23 10.11
CA LEU A 10 30.42 -7.35 9.83
C LEU A 10 29.55 -7.83 8.65
N ALA A 11 30.04 -8.76 7.83
CA ALA A 11 29.24 -9.38 6.76
C ALA A 11 28.33 -10.51 7.26
N ALA A 12 28.58 -11.07 8.45
CA ALA A 12 27.82 -12.20 8.99
C ALA A 12 26.55 -11.80 9.78
N VAL A 13 26.45 -10.54 10.22
CA VAL A 13 25.25 -10.02 10.93
C VAL A 13 24.21 -9.44 9.96
N ALA A 14 24.38 -9.66 8.65
CA ALA A 14 23.32 -9.45 7.66
C ALA A 14 22.45 -10.70 7.41
N LEU A 15 22.80 -11.86 7.99
CA LEU A 15 22.19 -13.16 7.67
C LEU A 15 21.21 -13.71 8.73
N VAL A 16 20.76 -12.90 9.68
CA VAL A 16 19.51 -13.19 10.42
C VAL A 16 18.36 -12.74 9.51
N ALA A 17 18.04 -13.60 8.56
CA ALA A 17 17.02 -13.39 7.55
C ALA A 17 15.68 -12.95 8.14
N VAL A 18 15.31 -11.69 7.93
CA VAL A 18 13.91 -11.27 7.75
C VAL A 18 13.91 -10.23 6.63
N PRO A 19 13.46 -10.62 5.43
CA PRO A 19 12.15 -10.12 5.04
C PRO A 19 11.33 -11.17 4.28
N THR A 20 10.20 -11.59 4.84
CA THR A 20 9.08 -12.02 3.99
C THR A 20 8.39 -10.76 3.47
N ALA A 21 9.01 -10.05 2.52
CA ALA A 21 8.29 -9.09 1.71
C ALA A 21 7.70 -9.87 0.52
N ARG A 22 6.52 -10.46 0.73
CA ARG A 22 5.63 -10.83 -0.37
C ARG A 22 4.34 -10.06 -0.17
N GLY A 23 4.37 -8.81 -0.62
CA GLY A 23 3.22 -7.93 -0.72
C GLY A 23 3.40 -6.98 -1.90
N GLY A 24 3.42 -7.56 -3.09
CA GLY A 24 3.41 -6.88 -4.38
C GLY A 24 2.49 -7.67 -5.32
N GLY A 25 1.90 -7.00 -6.30
CA GLY A 25 0.80 -7.53 -7.11
C GLY A 25 -0.26 -6.47 -7.38
N GLY A 26 -1.51 -6.91 -7.51
CA GLY A 26 -2.61 -6.08 -7.98
C GLY A 26 -2.78 -6.18 -9.49
N HIS A 27 -4.00 -5.95 -9.94
CA HIS A 27 -4.34 -5.98 -11.35
C HIS A 27 -4.53 -4.54 -11.80
N TYR A 28 -3.68 -4.07 -12.70
CA TYR A 28 -3.77 -2.70 -13.17
C TYR A 28 -3.19 -2.50 -14.57
N VAL A 29 -3.59 -1.39 -15.18
CA VAL A 29 -3.02 -0.85 -16.41
C VAL A 29 -2.57 0.59 -16.17
N LEU A 30 -1.54 1.02 -16.88
CA LEU A 30 -0.99 2.37 -16.79
C LEU A 30 -1.28 3.11 -18.10
N ASP A 31 -2.18 4.08 -18.03
CA ASP A 31 -2.51 5.01 -19.09
C ASP A 31 -1.74 6.33 -18.89
N GLY A 32 -1.23 6.89 -19.99
CA GLY A 32 -0.37 8.08 -19.95
C GLY A 32 0.98 7.87 -19.28
N GLY A 33 1.64 8.99 -18.93
CA GLY A 33 2.93 9.03 -18.26
C GLY A 33 4.16 8.51 -19.03
N THR A 34 5.33 8.93 -18.57
CA THR A 34 6.64 8.49 -19.08
C THR A 34 7.02 7.11 -18.51
N PRO A 35 8.02 6.41 -19.09
CA PRO A 35 8.50 5.16 -18.52
C PRO A 35 8.98 5.28 -17.06
N ALA A 36 9.57 6.42 -16.68
CA ALA A 36 10.03 6.66 -15.31
C ALA A 36 8.87 6.83 -14.33
N GLU A 37 7.85 7.60 -14.71
CA GLU A 37 6.63 7.79 -13.92
C GLU A 37 5.87 6.47 -13.73
N ARG A 38 5.71 5.69 -14.81
CA ARG A 38 5.12 4.35 -14.76
C ARG A 38 5.91 3.42 -13.83
N HIS A 39 7.24 3.46 -13.92
CA HIS A 39 8.08 2.70 -13.02
C HIS A 39 7.92 3.12 -11.56
N ALA A 40 7.73 4.41 -11.27
CA ALA A 40 7.46 4.90 -9.93
C ALA A 40 6.17 4.31 -9.34
N VAL A 41 5.10 4.19 -10.14
CA VAL A 41 3.85 3.53 -9.72
C VAL A 41 4.10 2.06 -9.37
N VAL A 42 4.79 1.32 -10.25
CA VAL A 42 5.11 -0.10 -10.02
C VAL A 42 5.98 -0.25 -8.77
N ALA A 43 7.04 0.54 -8.65
CA ALA A 43 7.97 0.49 -7.53
C ALA A 43 7.27 0.83 -6.20
N ALA A 44 6.30 1.76 -6.22
CA ALA A 44 5.52 2.10 -5.04
C ALA A 44 4.66 0.91 -4.55
N LEU A 45 4.01 0.19 -5.46
CA LEU A 45 3.20 -0.98 -5.09
C LEU A 45 4.08 -2.14 -4.60
N GLU A 46 5.20 -2.41 -5.28
CA GLU A 46 6.17 -3.47 -4.92
C GLU A 46 6.92 -3.18 -3.61
N ALA A 47 7.08 -1.91 -3.23
CA ALA A 47 7.69 -1.54 -1.96
C ALA A 47 6.78 -1.85 -0.75
N SER A 48 5.50 -2.13 -0.97
CA SER A 48 4.57 -2.48 0.10
C SER A 48 4.81 -3.91 0.60
N SER A 49 4.29 -4.22 1.79
CA SER A 49 4.13 -5.60 2.24
C SER A 49 2.66 -6.03 2.21
N PHE A 50 1.79 -5.22 1.62
CA PHE A 50 0.35 -5.48 1.49
C PHE A 50 0.06 -6.31 0.24
N ASP A 51 -0.86 -7.27 0.32
CA ASP A 51 -1.28 -8.06 -0.84
C ASP A 51 -2.31 -7.30 -1.68
N TRP A 52 -1.84 -6.59 -2.71
CA TRP A 52 -2.69 -5.82 -3.61
C TRP A 52 -3.61 -6.69 -4.50
N ASN A 53 -3.37 -8.01 -4.61
CA ASN A 53 -4.26 -8.92 -5.36
C ASN A 53 -5.63 -9.11 -4.68
N LEU A 54 -5.80 -8.58 -3.47
CA LEU A 54 -7.10 -8.49 -2.81
C LEU A 54 -8.13 -7.70 -3.63
N VAL A 55 -7.67 -6.73 -4.43
CA VAL A 55 -8.52 -6.00 -5.36
C VAL A 55 -8.79 -6.91 -6.57
N PRO A 56 -10.04 -7.41 -6.76
CA PRO A 56 -10.35 -8.41 -7.76
C PRO A 56 -10.52 -7.83 -9.17
N ALA A 57 -10.40 -6.52 -9.33
CA ALA A 57 -10.63 -5.79 -10.57
C ALA A 57 -9.30 -5.28 -11.15
N VAL A 58 -9.26 -5.11 -12.48
CA VAL A 58 -8.18 -4.39 -13.15
C VAL A 58 -8.41 -2.89 -12.94
N ILE A 59 -7.46 -2.21 -12.31
CA ILE A 59 -7.51 -0.78 -12.00
C ILE A 59 -6.75 0.01 -13.06
N THR A 60 -7.35 1.08 -13.59
CA THR A 60 -6.64 1.97 -14.52
C THR A 60 -5.99 3.11 -13.76
N PHE A 61 -4.67 3.25 -13.88
CA PHE A 61 -3.97 4.46 -13.48
C PHE A 61 -3.87 5.41 -14.66
N HIS A 62 -4.36 6.63 -14.50
CA HIS A 62 -4.17 7.75 -15.42
C HIS A 62 -3.07 8.65 -14.88
N ILE A 63 -1.92 8.66 -15.56
CA ILE A 63 -0.78 9.51 -15.21
C ILE A 63 -0.84 10.75 -16.11
N VAL A 64 -1.23 11.88 -15.51
CA VAL A 64 -1.52 13.13 -16.24
C VAL A 64 -0.86 14.29 -15.52
N ARG A 65 -0.15 15.14 -16.26
CA ARG A 65 0.51 16.32 -15.68
C ARG A 65 -0.52 17.36 -15.25
N GLY A 66 -0.42 17.84 -14.01
CA GLY A 66 -1.31 18.84 -13.43
C GLY A 66 -2.69 18.31 -13.03
N ALA A 67 -2.86 16.98 -12.98
CA ALA A 67 -4.05 16.37 -12.38
C ALA A 67 -3.92 16.35 -10.85
N ASP A 68 -5.05 16.34 -10.14
CA ASP A 68 -5.05 15.99 -8.73
C ASP A 68 -4.82 14.47 -8.55
N ALA A 69 -4.28 14.06 -7.41
CA ALA A 69 -4.23 12.65 -7.03
C ALA A 69 -5.55 12.24 -6.36
N PHE A 70 -6.28 11.30 -6.97
CA PHE A 70 -7.53 10.78 -6.42
C PHE A 70 -7.90 9.42 -7.02
N ALA A 71 -8.83 8.73 -6.35
CA ALA A 71 -9.37 7.44 -6.77
C ALA A 71 -10.90 7.43 -6.79
N ILE A 72 -11.47 6.89 -7.87
CA ILE A 72 -12.85 6.39 -7.89
C ILE A 72 -12.82 4.88 -8.13
N GLN A 73 -13.96 4.20 -7.99
CA GLN A 73 -13.99 2.74 -8.18
C GLN A 73 -13.49 2.35 -9.59
N GLY A 74 -12.39 1.60 -9.64
CA GLY A 74 -11.78 1.10 -10.89
C GLY A 74 -10.71 2.02 -11.50
N GLU A 75 -10.61 3.28 -11.06
CA GLU A 75 -9.76 4.28 -11.71
C GLU A 75 -9.00 5.14 -10.68
N ILE A 76 -7.76 5.47 -10.99
CA ILE A 76 -6.87 6.29 -10.18
C ILE A 76 -6.22 7.34 -11.07
N TRP A 77 -6.23 8.61 -10.67
CA TRP A 77 -5.47 9.68 -11.33
C TRP A 77 -4.30 10.06 -10.47
N LEU A 78 -3.15 10.29 -11.11
CA LEU A 78 -1.92 10.72 -10.48
C LEU A 78 -1.31 11.87 -11.27
N ASP A 79 -0.84 12.88 -10.54
CA ASP A 79 -0.01 13.94 -11.13
C ASP A 79 1.35 13.38 -11.57
N ALA A 80 1.70 13.58 -12.83
CA ALA A 80 3.03 13.24 -13.34
C ALA A 80 4.15 14.00 -12.59
N ASP A 81 3.92 15.27 -12.22
CA ASP A 81 4.91 16.08 -11.50
C ASP A 81 5.17 15.54 -10.08
N LEU A 82 4.14 14.95 -9.46
CA LEU A 82 4.28 14.26 -8.17
C LEU A 82 5.14 13.00 -8.28
N LEU A 83 4.97 12.23 -9.35
CA LEU A 83 5.77 11.04 -9.63
C LEU A 83 7.23 11.42 -9.92
N ASP A 84 7.44 12.46 -10.73
CA ASP A 84 8.78 13.00 -11.05
C ASP A 84 9.52 13.48 -9.79
N ALA A 85 8.80 14.08 -8.82
CA ALA A 85 9.40 14.56 -7.58
C ALA A 85 9.88 13.45 -6.63
N GLY A 86 9.28 12.25 -6.71
CA GLY A 86 9.70 11.02 -6.03
C GLY A 86 9.55 10.95 -4.50
N ARG A 87 9.79 12.05 -3.77
CA ARG A 87 9.87 12.06 -2.29
C ARG A 87 8.63 11.53 -1.57
N PHE A 88 7.45 11.78 -2.15
CA PHE A 88 6.15 11.39 -1.58
C PHE A 88 5.30 10.53 -2.52
N ALA A 89 5.79 10.26 -3.74
CA ALA A 89 5.06 9.54 -4.77
C ALA A 89 4.58 8.17 -4.30
N TRP A 90 5.46 7.42 -3.62
CA TRP A 90 5.14 6.07 -3.18
C TRP A 90 3.94 6.01 -2.22
N GLY A 91 3.85 6.98 -1.30
CA GLY A 91 2.79 7.02 -0.30
C GLY A 91 1.44 7.37 -0.92
N VAL A 92 1.42 8.28 -1.89
CA VAL A 92 0.21 8.67 -2.62
C VAL A 92 -0.28 7.52 -3.50
N VAL A 93 0.60 6.85 -4.24
CA VAL A 93 0.21 5.68 -5.05
C VAL A 93 -0.45 4.60 -4.18
N GLN A 94 0.16 4.26 -3.04
CA GLN A 94 -0.42 3.27 -2.13
C GLN A 94 -1.72 3.76 -1.47
N HIS A 95 -1.81 5.04 -1.13
CA HIS A 95 -3.02 5.66 -0.58
C HIS A 95 -4.19 5.55 -1.57
N GLU A 96 -3.99 5.95 -2.81
CA GLU A 96 -5.03 5.92 -3.83
C GLU A 96 -5.44 4.48 -4.20
N TYR A 97 -4.50 3.54 -4.27
CA TYR A 97 -4.84 2.14 -4.50
C TYR A 97 -5.55 1.50 -3.30
N ALA A 98 -5.28 1.95 -2.07
CA ALA A 98 -6.01 1.47 -0.89
C ALA A 98 -7.51 1.83 -0.93
N HIS A 99 -7.90 2.93 -1.59
CA HIS A 99 -9.32 3.20 -1.83
C HIS A 99 -9.98 2.10 -2.68
N GLN A 100 -9.25 1.46 -3.61
CA GLN A 100 -9.77 0.32 -4.37
C GLN A 100 -10.07 -0.89 -3.49
N VAL A 101 -9.28 -1.11 -2.43
CA VAL A 101 -9.58 -2.16 -1.44
C VAL A 101 -10.91 -1.87 -0.75
N ASP A 102 -11.18 -0.62 -0.36
CA ASP A 102 -12.49 -0.24 0.18
C ASP A 102 -13.60 -0.49 -0.86
N TYR A 103 -13.45 0.05 -2.07
CA TYR A 103 -14.47 -0.06 -3.12
C TYR A 103 -14.85 -1.52 -3.45
N PHE A 104 -13.88 -2.43 -3.51
CA PHE A 104 -14.12 -3.80 -4.00
C PHE A 104 -14.18 -4.88 -2.92
N SER A 105 -13.60 -4.63 -1.74
CA SER A 105 -13.49 -5.64 -0.69
C SER A 105 -14.33 -5.32 0.55
N PHE A 106 -14.75 -4.07 0.75
CA PHE A 106 -15.52 -3.70 1.94
C PHE A 106 -17.02 -3.62 1.64
N ASP A 107 -17.80 -4.40 2.38
CA ASP A 107 -19.24 -4.24 2.48
C ASP A 107 -19.60 -3.23 3.60
N ASP A 108 -20.85 -2.79 3.65
CA ASP A 108 -21.31 -1.81 4.64
C ASP A 108 -21.10 -2.28 6.08
N ARG A 109 -21.21 -3.60 6.30
CA ARG A 109 -20.97 -4.20 7.62
C ARG A 109 -19.50 -4.06 8.01
N LEU A 110 -18.59 -4.23 7.07
CA LEU A 110 -17.17 -4.08 7.29
C LEU A 110 -16.80 -2.62 7.50
N ARG A 111 -17.32 -1.71 6.67
CA ARG A 111 -17.14 -0.26 6.86
C ARG A 111 -17.60 0.17 8.24
N ALA A 112 -18.79 -0.25 8.68
CA ALA A 112 -19.30 0.06 10.01
C ALA A 112 -18.40 -0.46 11.15
N ARG A 113 -17.78 -1.65 10.98
CA ARG A 113 -16.81 -2.20 11.95
C ARG A 113 -15.55 -1.37 12.00
N PHE A 114 -14.98 -0.99 10.86
CA PHE A 114 -13.78 -0.16 10.81
C PHE A 114 -14.02 1.24 11.36
N LEU A 115 -15.15 1.87 11.01
CA LEU A 115 -15.55 3.16 11.59
C LEU A 115 -15.64 3.09 13.11
N LYS A 116 -16.22 2.01 13.68
CA LYS A 116 -16.25 1.82 15.13
C LYS A 116 -14.86 1.58 15.74
N LEU A 117 -13.99 0.86 15.03
CA LEU A 117 -12.64 0.53 15.49
C LEU A 117 -11.71 1.76 15.52
N MET A 118 -11.81 2.61 14.49
CA MET A 118 -10.94 3.77 14.28
C MET A 118 -11.52 5.07 14.83
N LYS A 119 -12.75 5.04 15.38
CA LYS A 119 -13.38 6.22 15.97
C LYS A 119 -12.51 6.78 17.09
N PRO A 120 -12.03 8.03 16.98
CA PRO A 120 -11.36 8.72 18.09
C PRO A 120 -12.26 8.71 19.33
N THR A 121 -11.68 8.40 20.49
CA THR A 121 -12.41 8.41 21.78
C THR A 121 -12.17 9.69 22.58
N SER A 122 -11.17 10.48 22.19
CA SER A 122 -10.85 11.80 22.75
C SER A 122 -10.43 12.79 21.64
N PRO A 123 -10.45 14.11 21.90
CA PRO A 123 -9.90 15.11 20.99
C PRO A 123 -8.39 15.00 20.76
N GLN A 124 -7.67 14.26 21.61
CA GLN A 124 -6.23 14.00 21.45
C GLN A 124 -5.97 12.70 20.66
N ASP A 125 -7.01 11.91 20.36
CA ASP A 125 -6.87 10.67 19.61
C ASP A 125 -6.86 10.98 18.11
N GLU A 126 -5.76 10.67 17.45
CA GLU A 126 -5.75 10.60 15.99
C GLU A 126 -6.56 9.38 15.52
N SER A 127 -7.14 9.43 14.32
CA SER A 127 -7.79 8.25 13.70
C SER A 127 -6.84 7.04 13.55
N ALA A 128 -5.52 7.28 13.69
CA ALA A 128 -4.45 6.30 13.73
C ALA A 128 -4.14 5.73 15.14
N ALA A 129 -4.92 6.05 16.19
CA ALA A 129 -4.68 5.58 17.55
C ALA A 129 -4.79 4.05 17.71
N VAL A 130 -5.36 3.35 16.71
CA VAL A 130 -5.38 1.89 16.67
C VAL A 130 -3.97 1.38 16.35
N SER A 131 -3.40 0.55 17.23
CA SER A 131 -2.09 -0.03 16.97
C SER A 131 -2.08 -0.83 15.66
N PRO A 132 -0.99 -0.79 14.86
CA PRO A 132 -0.91 -1.51 13.59
C PRO A 132 -1.24 -3.01 13.70
N ARG A 133 -0.86 -3.65 14.83
CA ARG A 133 -1.21 -5.05 15.10
C ARG A 133 -2.72 -5.26 15.22
N ARG A 134 -3.42 -4.38 15.95
CA ARG A 134 -4.86 -4.47 16.17
C ARG A 134 -5.64 -4.14 14.91
N PHE A 135 -5.15 -3.19 14.12
CA PHE A 135 -5.70 -2.89 12.79
C PHE A 135 -5.58 -4.09 11.85
N ARG A 136 -4.38 -4.68 11.71
CA ARG A 136 -4.14 -5.88 10.88
C ARG A 136 -5.02 -7.05 11.31
N ALA A 137 -5.11 -7.33 12.60
CA ALA A 137 -5.98 -8.41 13.09
C ALA A 137 -7.47 -8.19 12.75
N ALA A 138 -7.95 -6.94 12.79
CA ALA A 138 -9.33 -6.62 12.39
C ALA A 138 -9.53 -6.78 10.88
N LEU A 139 -8.55 -6.36 10.09
CA LEU A 139 -8.54 -6.52 8.64
C LEU A 139 -8.52 -8.00 8.22
N ASP A 140 -7.63 -8.81 8.80
CA ASP A 140 -7.55 -10.25 8.54
C ASP A 140 -8.86 -10.96 8.90
N ALA A 141 -9.44 -10.63 10.05
CA ALA A 141 -10.71 -11.21 10.50
C ALA A 141 -11.89 -10.84 9.59
N ALA A 142 -11.79 -9.72 8.89
CA ALA A 142 -12.80 -9.25 7.96
C ALA A 142 -12.63 -9.85 6.56
N LEU A 143 -11.44 -9.73 6.00
CA LEU A 143 -11.12 -10.20 4.65
C LEU A 143 -11.09 -11.72 4.57
N GLY A 144 -10.59 -12.43 5.60
CA GLY A 144 -10.62 -13.89 5.66
C GLY A 144 -12.03 -14.49 5.68
N LYS A 145 -13.04 -13.71 6.09
CA LYS A 145 -14.46 -14.08 5.99
C LYS A 145 -15.07 -13.75 4.63
N ALA A 146 -14.61 -12.69 3.98
CA ALA A 146 -15.05 -12.30 2.63
C ALA A 146 -14.55 -13.27 1.55
N VAL A 147 -13.31 -13.77 1.67
CA VAL A 147 -12.72 -14.75 0.74
C VAL A 147 -13.40 -16.12 0.84
N ARG A 148 -13.80 -16.57 2.04
CA ARG A 148 -14.50 -17.87 2.22
C ARG A 148 -15.97 -17.89 1.80
N LYS A 149 -16.54 -16.73 1.46
CA LYS A 149 -17.95 -16.61 1.05
C LYS A 149 -18.14 -16.46 -0.47
N ARG A 150 -17.06 -16.53 -1.24
CA ARG A 150 -17.10 -16.55 -2.71
C ARG A 150 -16.98 -17.98 -3.21
#